data_AF-A0A1J9Q5H5-F1
#
_entry.id   AF-A0A1J9Q5H5-F1
#
_cell.length_a   1.000
_cell.length_b   1.000
_cell.length_c   1.000
_cell.angle_alpha   90.00
_cell.angle_beta   90.00
_cell.angle_gamma   90.00
#
_symmetry.space_group_name_H-M   'P 1'
#
loop_
_entity.id
_entity.type
_entity.pdbx_description
1 polymer ?
#
loop_
_entity_poly.entity_id
_entity_poly.type
_entity_poly.pdbx_seq_one_letter_code
_entity_poly.pdbx_strand_id
1 'polypeptide(L)'
;MDLLAIAPLLPEPPEPREPPEPPATPKKRLTRDQRRDILLLRGLDWTYQKISEHLEITYRGVQYTCENEIATPRKHAGRPSQLSEC
;
A
#
# COMPACT_ATOMS: atom_id res chain seq x y z
N MET A 1 -19.81 17.22 -64.39
CA MET A 1 -19.47 18.21 -63.34
C MET A 1 -20.06 17.68 -62.05
N ASP A 2 -19.32 16.77 -61.41
CA ASP A 2 -19.73 16.19 -60.14
C ASP A 2 -19.21 17.08 -59.01
N LEU A 3 -20.12 17.84 -58.42
CA LEU A 3 -19.87 18.51 -57.15
C LEU A 3 -20.15 17.48 -56.05
N LEU A 4 -19.07 16.87 -55.55
CA LEU A 4 -19.07 16.06 -54.33
C LEU A 4 -19.60 16.92 -53.16
N ALA A 5 -20.72 16.49 -52.59
CA ALA A 5 -21.25 17.06 -51.37
C ALA A 5 -20.26 16.82 -50.22
N ILE A 6 -19.76 17.91 -49.63
CA ILE A 6 -19.01 17.87 -48.38
C ILE A 6 -20.03 17.64 -47.26
N ALA A 7 -20.07 16.43 -46.72
CA ALA A 7 -20.84 16.14 -45.51
C ALA A 7 -20.25 16.94 -44.34
N PRO A 8 -21.07 17.64 -43.52
CA PRO A 8 -20.57 18.30 -42.33
C PRO A 8 -20.18 17.24 -41.31
N LEU A 9 -18.94 17.32 -40.83
CA LEU A 9 -18.39 16.45 -39.79
C LEU A 9 -19.10 16.79 -38.47
N LEU A 10 -20.05 15.95 -38.07
CA LEU A 10 -20.75 16.07 -36.79
C LEU A 10 -19.71 15.91 -35.67
N PRO A 11 -19.67 16.77 -34.63
CA PRO A 11 -18.73 16.59 -33.54
C PRO A 11 -19.01 15.27 -32.83
N GLU A 12 -17.97 14.45 -32.65
CA GLU A 12 -18.10 13.17 -31.96
C GLU A 12 -18.56 13.39 -30.51
N PRO A 13 -19.48 12.55 -30.01
CA PRO A 13 -19.98 12.67 -28.64
C PRO A 13 -18.82 12.51 -27.65
N PRO A 14 -18.83 13.24 -26.51
CA PRO A 14 -17.78 13.12 -25.51
C PRO A 14 -17.73 11.67 -24.99
N GLU A 15 -16.54 11.08 -25.02
CA GLU A 15 -16.32 9.72 -24.51
C GLU A 15 -16.81 9.60 -23.05
N PRO A 16 -17.42 8.45 -22.68
CA PRO A 16 -17.90 8.24 -21.32
C PRO A 16 -16.72 8.29 -20.35
N ARG A 17 -16.76 9.25 -19.42
CA ARG A 17 -15.77 9.38 -18.34
C ARG A 17 -15.82 8.12 -17.47
N GLU A 18 -14.73 7.37 -17.42
CA GLU A 18 -14.62 6.23 -16.52
C GLU A 18 -14.85 6.69 -15.07
N PRO A 19 -15.67 5.97 -14.28
CA PRO A 19 -15.89 6.31 -12.89
C PRO A 19 -14.57 6.24 -12.11
N PRO A 20 -14.38 7.11 -11.10
CA PRO A 20 -13.15 7.11 -10.31
C PRO A 20 -12.91 5.75 -9.65
N GLU A 21 -11.67 5.27 -9.71
CA GLU A 21 -11.28 4.02 -9.05
C GLU A 21 -11.60 4.07 -7.54
N PRO A 22 -12.06 2.95 -6.96
CA PRO A 22 -12.32 2.87 -5.53
C PRO A 22 -11.03 3.12 -4.74
N PRO A 23 -11.12 3.72 -3.53
CA PRO A 23 -9.96 3.99 -2.70
C PRO A 23 -9.20 2.71 -2.36
N ALA A 24 -7.87 2.75 -2.48
CA ALA A 24 -7.01 1.62 -2.18
C ALA A 24 -7.17 1.17 -0.73
N THR A 25 -7.37 -0.14 -0.53
CA THR A 25 -7.43 -0.71 0.82
C THR A 25 -6.05 -0.69 1.48
N PRO A 26 -5.96 -0.39 2.78
CA PRO A 26 -4.69 -0.35 3.47
C PRO A 26 -4.09 -1.77 3.54
N LYS A 27 -2.80 -1.88 3.24
CA LYS A 27 -2.06 -3.15 3.33
C LYS A 27 -2.13 -3.71 4.75
N LYS A 28 -2.33 -5.04 4.86
CA LYS A 28 -2.36 -5.75 6.15
C LYS A 28 -1.01 -5.56 6.87
N ARG A 29 -1.07 -5.10 8.12
CA ARG A 29 0.12 -4.90 8.97
C ARG A 29 0.63 -6.23 9.49
N LEU A 30 1.95 -6.33 9.68
CA LEU A 30 2.56 -7.47 10.38
C LEU A 30 2.06 -7.57 11.81
N THR A 31 1.74 -8.78 12.23
CA THR A 31 1.37 -9.07 13.62
C THR A 31 2.59 -9.00 14.53
N ARG A 32 2.35 -8.89 15.84
CA ARG A 32 3.43 -8.95 16.84
C ARG A 32 4.23 -10.24 16.73
N ASP A 33 3.55 -11.37 16.56
CA ASP A 33 4.20 -12.68 16.56
C ASP A 33 5.04 -12.88 15.28
N GLN A 34 4.54 -12.45 14.11
CA GLN A 34 5.36 -12.41 12.89
C GLN A 34 6.65 -11.60 13.07
N ARG A 35 6.60 -10.46 13.78
CA ARG A 35 7.81 -9.67 14.07
C ARG A 35 8.77 -10.39 15.03
N ARG A 36 8.24 -11.14 16.01
CA ARG A 36 9.07 -11.97 16.89
C ARG A 36 9.78 -13.06 16.09
N ASP A 37 9.06 -13.74 15.21
CA ASP A 37 9.62 -14.81 14.37
C ASP A 37 10.71 -14.26 13.42
N ILE A 38 10.49 -13.07 12.83
CA ILE A 38 11.51 -12.39 12.02
C ILE A 38 12.78 -12.13 12.83
N LEU A 39 12.66 -11.56 14.03
CA LEU A 39 13.83 -11.24 14.87
C LEU A 39 14.54 -12.51 15.36
N LEU A 40 13.79 -13.56 15.70
CA LEU A 40 14.33 -14.86 16.06
C LEU A 40 15.16 -15.45 14.91
N LEU A 41 14.57 -15.54 13.70
CA LEU A 41 15.26 -16.06 12.52
C LEU A 41 16.45 -15.21 12.14
N ARG A 42 16.37 -13.88 12.33
CA ARG A 42 17.50 -13.00 12.11
C ARG A 42 18.65 -13.27 13.07
N GLY A 43 18.36 -13.59 14.34
CA GLY A 43 19.35 -14.02 15.33
C GLY A 43 19.98 -15.38 15.05
N LEU A 44 19.38 -16.19 14.16
CA LEU A 44 19.93 -17.44 13.64
C LEU A 44 20.71 -17.25 12.32
N ASP A 45 21.08 -16.02 11.99
CA ASP A 45 21.79 -15.62 10.76
C ASP A 45 21.04 -15.91 9.46
N TRP A 46 19.71 -15.97 9.49
CA TRP A 46 18.94 -16.08 8.24
C TRP A 46 18.98 -14.77 7.45
N THR A 47 19.03 -14.89 6.12
CA THR A 47 18.96 -13.75 5.20
C THR A 47 17.53 -13.22 5.10
N TYR A 48 17.37 -11.94 4.76
CA TYR A 48 16.05 -11.33 4.63
C TYR A 48 15.17 -12.03 3.59
N GLN A 49 15.77 -12.45 2.48
CA GLN A 49 15.07 -13.19 1.43
C GLN A 49 14.54 -14.53 1.95
N LYS A 50 15.39 -15.30 2.64
CA LYS A 50 15.00 -16.59 3.21
C LYS A 50 13.87 -16.45 4.24
N ILE A 51 13.92 -15.42 5.07
CA ILE A 51 12.85 -15.13 6.06
C ILE A 51 11.55 -14.74 5.35
N SER A 52 11.62 -13.89 4.31
CA SER A 52 10.42 -13.47 3.56
C SER A 52 9.73 -14.64 2.87
N GLU A 53 10.51 -15.56 2.30
CA GLU A 53 9.99 -16.75 1.64
C GLU A 53 9.41 -17.74 2.66
N HIS A 54 10.08 -17.94 3.80
CA HIS A 54 9.64 -18.88 4.82
C HIS A 54 8.37 -18.45 5.56
N LEU A 55 8.21 -17.15 5.83
CA LEU A 55 7.06 -16.61 6.57
C LEU A 55 5.96 -16.04 5.65
N GLU A 56 6.14 -16.09 4.32
CA GLU A 56 5.25 -15.50 3.32
C GLU A 56 4.96 -14.00 3.58
N ILE A 57 6.00 -13.26 3.96
CA ILE A 57 5.94 -11.83 4.28
C ILE A 57 6.78 -11.05 3.27
N THR A 58 6.37 -9.82 2.95
CA THR A 58 7.16 -8.94 2.07
C THR A 58 8.58 -8.71 2.61
N TYR A 59 9.57 -8.73 1.72
CA TYR A 59 10.97 -8.41 2.05
C TYR A 59 11.11 -7.10 2.85
N ARG A 60 10.41 -6.04 2.42
CA ARG A 60 10.41 -4.73 3.12
C ARG A 60 9.89 -4.84 4.56
N GLY A 61 8.93 -5.73 4.82
CA GLY A 61 8.43 -6.00 6.16
C GLY A 61 9.48 -6.64 7.06
N VAL A 62 10.27 -7.57 6.51
CA VAL A 62 11.42 -8.18 7.20
C VAL A 62 12.48 -7.12 7.49
N GLN A 63 12.93 -6.40 6.45
CA GLN A 63 13.94 -5.34 6.57
C GLN A 63 13.55 -4.30 7.62
N TYR A 64 12.33 -3.75 7.53
CA TYR A 64 11.83 -2.77 8.50
C TYR A 64 11.84 -3.31 9.93
N THR A 65 11.42 -4.57 10.11
CA THR A 65 11.39 -5.19 11.45
C THR A 65 12.80 -5.36 12.02
N CYS A 66 13.75 -5.80 11.20
CA CYS A 66 15.16 -5.93 11.59
C CYS A 66 15.79 -4.58 11.93
N GLU A 67 15.52 -3.52 11.14
CA GLU A 67 16.08 -2.18 11.38
C GLU A 67 15.51 -1.51 12.64
N ASN A 68 14.26 -1.80 12.99
CA ASN A 68 13.61 -1.20 14.17
C ASN A 68 13.80 -2.04 15.44
N GLU A 69 14.22 -3.31 15.34
CA GLU A 69 14.46 -4.26 16.45
C GLU A 69 13.32 -4.37 17.49
N ILE A 70 12.10 -3.96 17.13
CA ILE A 70 10.96 -3.90 18.03
C ILE A 70 9.83 -4.80 17.49
N ALA A 71 9.54 -5.87 18.22
CA ALA A 71 8.41 -6.74 17.90
C ALA A 71 7.04 -6.10 18.21
N THR A 72 6.97 -5.21 19.20
CA THR A 72 5.71 -4.61 19.66
C THR A 72 5.29 -3.44 18.77
N PRO A 73 4.07 -3.42 18.20
CA PRO A 73 3.58 -2.27 17.46
C PRO A 73 3.59 -0.99 18.29
N ARG A 74 4.10 0.12 17.73
CA ARG A 74 4.01 1.43 18.36
C ARG A 74 2.55 1.90 18.36
N LYS A 75 2.07 2.39 19.51
CA LYS A 75 0.76 3.03 19.61
C LYS A 75 0.75 4.29 18.74
N HIS A 76 -0.27 4.43 17.90
CA HIS A 76 -0.43 5.65 17.12
C HIS A 76 -0.78 6.81 18.06
N ALA A 77 -0.17 7.98 17.84
CA ALA A 77 -0.68 9.21 18.43
C ALA A 77 -2.12 9.40 17.92
N GLY A 78 -3.11 9.39 18.82
CA GLY A 78 -4.51 9.54 18.45
C GLY A 78 -4.77 10.89 17.78
N ARG A 79 -6.00 11.13 17.33
CA ARG A 79 -6.39 12.45 16.86
C ARG A 79 -6.31 13.44 18.04
N PRO A 80 -5.67 14.62 17.87
CA PRO A 80 -5.68 15.64 18.93
C PRO A 80 -7.12 16.09 19.24
N SER A 81 -7.36 16.57 20.47
CA SER A 81 -8.67 17.11 20.85
C SER A 81 -9.01 18.33 20.01
N GLN A 82 -10.30 18.48 19.69
CA GLN A 82 -10.81 19.70 19.04
C GLN A 82 -11.11 20.83 20.04
N LEU A 83 -11.15 20.51 21.34
CA LEU A 83 -11.30 21.47 22.41
C LEU A 83 -9.91 21.93 22.87
N SER A 84 -9.69 23.24 22.84
CA SER A 84 -8.61 23.90 23.58
C SER A 84 -9.03 24.09 25.04
N GLU A 85 -8.06 24.09 25.95
CA GLU A 85 -8.30 24.34 27.38
C GLU A 85 -9.00 25.70 27.58
N CYS A 86 -10.03 25.73 28.43
CA CYS A 86 -10.81 26.92 28.77
C CYS A 86 -10.07 27.83 29.76
#